data_AF-A0A512IQ16-F1
#
_entry.id   AF-A0A512IQ16-F1
#
_cell.length_a   1.000
_cell.length_b   1.000
_cell.length_c   1.000
_cell.angle_alpha   90.00
_cell.angle_beta   90.00
_cell.angle_gamma   90.00
#
_symmetry.space_group_name_H-M   'P 1'
#
loop_
_entity.id
_entity.type
_entity.pdbx_description
1 polymer ?
#
loop_
_entity_poly.entity_id
_entity_poly.type
_entity_poly.pdbx_seq_one_letter_code
_entity_poly.pdbx_strand_id
1 'polypeptide(L)' 'MQNNWMSLDQVAADRHLTLAEAAELAEREHWPKVFRLHQTLVLVPAARG' A
#
# COMPACT_ATOMS: atom_id res chain seq x y z
N MET A 1 -9.30 3.57 14.10
CA MET A 1 -9.84 3.20 12.76
C MET A 1 -9.38 4.21 11.71
N GLN A 2 -8.06 4.37 11.52
CA GLN A 2 -7.55 5.17 10.41
C GLN A 2 -7.13 4.19 9.32
N ASN A 3 -8.03 4.06 8.34
CA ASN A 3 -7.77 3.36 7.10
C ASN A 3 -6.85 4.26 6.27
N ASN A 4 -5.53 4.04 6.37
CA ASN A 4 -4.53 4.89 5.73
C ASN A 4 -4.35 4.44 4.28
N TRP A 5 -5.05 5.14 3.37
CA TRP A 5 -4.81 5.02 1.95
C TRP A 5 -3.45 5.62 1.63
N MET A 6 -2.54 4.79 1.15
CA MET A 6 -1.18 5.20 0.79
C MET A 6 -0.91 4.78 -0.65
N SER A 7 -0.11 5.54 -1.38
CA SER A 7 0.38 5.09 -2.67
C SER A 7 1.45 4.00 -2.50
N LEU A 8 1.69 3.20 -3.54
CA LEU A 8 2.71 2.15 -3.49
C LEU A 8 4.12 2.70 -3.21
N ASP A 9 4.43 3.92 -3.67
CA ASP A 9 5.68 4.62 -3.33
C ASP A 9 5.77 4.98 -1.84
N GLN A 10 4.67 5.41 -1.24
CA GLN A 10 4.60 5.69 0.19
C GLN A 10 4.75 4.41 1.02
N VAL A 11 4.11 3.32 0.60
CA VAL A 11 4.25 2.00 1.25
C VAL A 11 5.69 1.51 1.15
N ALA A 12 6.31 1.66 -0.03
CA ALA A 12 7.71 1.31 -0.25
C ALA A 12 8.64 2.11 0.68
N ALA A 13 8.42 3.43 0.79
CA ALA A 13 9.20 4.28 1.68
C ALA A 13 8.99 3.95 3.17
N ASP A 14 7.74 3.78 3.61
CA ASP A 14 7.37 3.50 5.00
C ASP A 14 7.91 2.15 5.49
N ARG A 15 7.86 1.13 4.62
CA ARG A 15 8.29 -0.23 4.95
C ARG A 15 9.71 -0.57 4.51
N HIS A 16 10.45 0.41 3.99
CA HIS A 16 11.78 0.22 3.42
C HIS A 16 11.84 -0.91 2.36
N LEU A 17 10.81 -0.99 1.52
CA LEU A 17 10.68 -1.95 0.41
C LEU A 17 10.94 -1.24 -0.92
N THR A 18 11.22 -2.02 -1.96
CA THR A 18 11.14 -1.53 -3.33
C THR A 18 9.67 -1.37 -3.77
N LEU A 19 9.45 -0.59 -4.83
CA LEU A 19 8.11 -0.42 -5.43
C LEU A 19 7.47 -1.74 -5.88
N ALA A 20 8.30 -2.67 -6.37
CA ALA A 20 7.86 -4.00 -6.77
C ALA A 20 7.43 -4.84 -5.55
N GLU A 21 8.24 -4.86 -4.49
CA GLU A 21 7.92 -5.58 -3.25
C GLU A 21 6.68 -5.01 -2.55
N ALA A 22 6.49 -3.68 -2.57
CA ALA A 22 5.28 -3.05 -2.05
C ALA A 22 4.04 -3.47 -2.84
N ALA A 23 4.15 -3.59 -4.17
CA ALA A 23 3.06 -4.06 -5.02
C ALA A 23 2.75 -5.55 -4.76
N GLU A 24 3.77 -6.40 -4.69
CA GLU A 24 3.62 -7.82 -4.35
C GLU A 24 3.03 -8.02 -2.97
N LEU A 25 3.46 -7.23 -1.98
CA LEU A 25 2.89 -7.25 -0.63
C LEU A 25 1.39 -6.91 -0.66
N ALA A 26 1.02 -5.84 -1.35
CA ALA A 26 -0.39 -5.45 -1.46
C ALA A 26 -1.23 -6.49 -2.21
N GLU A 27 -0.67 -7.19 -3.21
CA GLU A 27 -1.34 -8.33 -3.87
C GLU A 27 -1.47 -9.53 -2.91
N ARG A 28 -0.37 -9.96 -2.29
CA ARG A 28 -0.32 -11.14 -1.39
C ARG A 28 -1.26 -11.02 -0.20
N GLU A 29 -1.37 -9.82 0.36
CA GLU A 29 -2.23 -9.53 1.51
C GLU A 29 -3.64 -9.10 1.09
N HIS A 30 -3.96 -9.12 -0.22
CA HIS A 30 -5.25 -8.75 -0.79
C HIS A 30 -5.72 -7.36 -0.33
N TRP A 31 -4.79 -6.39 -0.27
CA TRP A 31 -5.13 -5.03 0.15
C TRP A 31 -6.05 -4.37 -0.88
N PRO A 32 -7.12 -3.68 -0.44
CA PRO A 32 -7.97 -2.92 -1.34
C PRO A 32 -7.15 -1.88 -2.12
N LYS A 33 -7.34 -1.84 -3.45
CA LYS A 33 -6.62 -0.94 -4.36
C LYS A 33 -7.58 -0.03 -5.09
N VAL A 34 -7.18 1.22 -5.28
CA VAL A 34 -7.89 2.20 -6.09
C VAL A 34 -6.93 2.76 -7.13
N PHE A 35 -7.29 2.58 -8.39
CA PHE A 35 -6.55 3.14 -9.51
C PHE A 35 -6.96 4.60 -9.72
N ARG A 36 -5.99 5.51 -9.68
CA ARG A 36 -6.14 6.92 -10.07
C ARG A 36 -5.34 7.16 -11.35
N LEU A 37 -5.62 8.29 -12.03
CA LEU A 37 -4.99 8.65 -13.31
C LEU A 37 -3.44 8.60 -13.30
N HIS A 38 -2.80 8.85 -12.17
CA HIS A 38 -1.34 8.93 -12.06
C HIS A 38 -0.72 8.02 -11.00
N GLN A 39 -1.54 7.30 -10.21
CA GLN A 39 -1.03 6.46 -9.12
C GLN A 39 -2.04 5.39 -8.68
N THR A 40 -1.52 4.32 -8.10
CA THR A 40 -2.33 3.29 -7.42
C THR A 40 -2.25 3.54 -5.93
N LEU A 41 -3.42 3.74 -5.31
CA LEU A 41 -3.56 3.81 -3.86
C LEU A 41 -3.92 2.43 -3.33
N VAL A 42 -3.28 2.04 -2.25
CA VAL A 42 -3.59 0.81 -1.51
C VAL A 42 -4.03 1.17 -0.11
N LEU A 43 -5.04 0.45 0.39
CA LEU A 43 -5.46 0.60 1.77
C LEU A 43 -4.55 -0.24 2.67
N VAL A 44 -3.67 0.42 3.42
CA VAL A 44 -2.76 -0.27 4.33
C VAL A 44 -3.53 -0.56 5.63
N PRO A 45 -3.64 -1.83 6.05
CA PRO A 45 -4.22 -2.15 7.35
C PRO A 45 -3.34 -1.53 8.44
N ALA A 46 -3.97 -0.78 9.36
CA ALA A 46 -3.27 -0.29 10.54
C ALA A 46 -2.65 -1.51 11.25
N ALA A 47 -1.34 -1.44 11.55
CA ALA A 47 -0.69 -2.46 12.35
C ALA A 47 -1.55 -2.67 13.60
N ARG A 48 -2.14 -3.86 13.75
CA ARG A 48 -2.83 -4.24 14.99
C ARG A 48 -1.75 -4.29 16.07
N GLY A 49 -1.58 -3.16 16.77
CA GLY A 49 -0.96 -3.13 18.09
C GLY A 49 -1.89 -3.76 19.12
#